data_AF-A0A814V4U7-F1
#
_entry.id   AF-A0A814V4U7-F1
#
_cell.length_a   1.000
_cell.length_b   1.000
_cell.length_c   1.000
_cell.angle_alpha   90.00
_cell.angle_beta   90.00
_cell.angle_gamma   90.00
#
_symmetry.space_group_name_H-M   'P 1'
#
loop_
_entity.id
_entity.type
_entity.pdbx_description
1 polymer ?
#
loop_
_entity_poly.entity_id
_entity_poly.type
_entity_poly.pdbx_seq_one_letter_code
_entity_poly.pdbx_strand_id
1 'polypeptide(L)'
;MLHAQIQNLILKNNPKEKHAEQNLILISGDGNGNDNRTSFPEVVSSALEHGWMVEVWSWQASLSAKFKDLQEKYPSKMEIKYFDTHRSKVTFKEKQKQQPQQQPQQQQQQQQQQQQQQQQQQQQHTNPIQSWILLGFGLSVFLAIFLYYFKKF
;
A
#
# COMPACT_ATOMS: atom_id res chain seq x y z
N MET A 1 -5.62 -27.77 -3.91
CA MET A 1 -6.11 -26.57 -3.22
C MET A 1 -6.78 -26.98 -1.90
N LEU A 2 -6.34 -26.45 -0.75
CA LEU A 2 -6.76 -26.92 0.58
C LEU A 2 -8.28 -26.74 0.85
N HIS A 3 -8.85 -25.61 0.46
CA HIS A 3 -10.27 -25.30 0.68
C HIS A 3 -11.21 -26.34 0.06
N ALA A 4 -10.96 -26.74 -1.19
CA ALA A 4 -11.75 -27.76 -1.87
C ALA A 4 -11.68 -29.12 -1.15
N GLN A 5 -10.51 -29.47 -0.61
CA GLN A 5 -10.33 -30.72 0.13
C GLN A 5 -11.09 -30.71 1.46
N ILE A 6 -10.98 -29.62 2.23
CA ILE A 6 -11.71 -29.46 3.49
C ILE A 6 -13.22 -29.56 3.24
N GLN A 7 -13.73 -28.86 2.23
CA GLN A 7 -15.16 -28.85 1.95
C GLN A 7 -15.69 -30.22 1.49
N ASN A 8 -14.93 -30.92 0.65
CA ASN A 8 -15.28 -32.27 0.24
C ASN A 8 -15.23 -33.27 1.40
N LEU A 9 -14.29 -33.10 2.34
CA LEU A 9 -14.25 -33.90 3.57
C LEU A 9 -15.46 -33.63 4.47
N ILE A 10 -15.89 -32.37 4.59
CA ILE A 10 -17.12 -32.02 5.34
C ILE A 10 -18.32 -32.69 4.68
N LEU A 11 -18.46 -32.60 3.36
CA LEU A 11 -19.57 -33.23 2.63
C LEU A 11 -19.59 -34.75 2.81
N LYS A 12 -18.43 -35.41 2.73
CA LYS A 12 -18.32 -36.87 2.87
C LYS A 12 -18.61 -37.38 4.28
N ASN A 13 -18.22 -36.61 5.30
CA ASN A 13 -18.32 -37.03 6.70
C ASN A 13 -19.59 -36.53 7.39
N ASN A 14 -20.36 -35.65 6.76
CA ASN A 14 -21.63 -35.19 7.30
C ASN A 14 -22.75 -36.12 6.81
N PRO A 15 -23.35 -36.96 7.68
CA PRO A 15 -24.43 -37.85 7.27
C PRO A 15 -25.57 -37.03 6.66
N LYS A 16 -26.33 -37.63 5.73
CA LYS A 16 -27.55 -37.08 5.12
C LYS A 16 -28.69 -36.90 6.13
N GLU A 17 -28.39 -36.42 7.33
CA GLU A 17 -29.41 -36.01 8.27
C GLU A 17 -30.20 -34.85 7.65
N LYS A 18 -31.49 -34.77 8.02
CA LYS A 18 -32.50 -33.79 7.59
C LYS A 18 -32.16 -32.36 8.05
N HIS A 19 -30.93 -31.92 7.91
CA HIS A 19 -30.56 -30.55 8.18
C HIS A 19 -31.08 -29.66 7.06
N ALA A 20 -31.48 -28.44 7.45
CA ALA A 20 -32.05 -27.41 6.61
C ALA A 20 -31.34 -27.31 5.24
N GLU A 21 -32.11 -26.99 4.20
CA GLU A 21 -31.64 -26.78 2.83
C GLU A 21 -30.31 -26.00 2.83
N GLN A 22 -29.20 -26.67 2.49
CA GLN A 22 -27.88 -26.07 2.49
C GLN A 22 -27.54 -25.54 1.09
N ASN A 23 -26.85 -24.41 1.06
CA ASN A 23 -26.47 -23.73 -0.16
C ASN A 23 -24.94 -23.60 -0.24
N LEU A 24 -24.35 -24.12 -1.33
CA LEU A 24 -22.96 -23.87 -1.68
C LEU A 24 -22.89 -22.71 -2.67
N ILE A 25 -22.21 -21.63 -2.31
CA ILE A 25 -21.90 -20.53 -3.23
C ILE A 25 -20.43 -20.62 -3.60
N LEU A 26 -20.14 -20.88 -4.87
CA LEU A 26 -18.79 -20.92 -5.43
C LEU A 26 -18.56 -19.68 -6.30
N ILE A 27 -17.52 -18.92 -5.98
CA ILE A 27 -17.06 -17.80 -6.80
C ILE A 27 -15.79 -18.24 -7.54
N SER A 28 -15.96 -18.81 -8.73
CA SER A 28 -14.86 -19.28 -9.57
C SER A 28 -15.35 -19.56 -10.99
N GLY A 29 -14.49 -19.30 -11.99
CA GLY A 29 -14.65 -19.83 -13.34
C GLY A 29 -13.81 -21.08 -13.61
N ASP A 30 -12.86 -21.38 -12.72
CA ASP A 30 -11.85 -22.41 -12.93
C ASP A 30 -12.43 -23.82 -12.76
N GLY A 31 -12.43 -24.58 -13.85
CA GLY A 31 -12.82 -25.99 -13.88
C GLY A 31 -11.65 -26.94 -14.12
N ASN A 32 -10.42 -26.49 -13.93
CA ASN A 32 -9.25 -27.33 -14.08
C ASN A 32 -9.26 -28.51 -13.10
N GLY A 33 -8.74 -29.65 -13.56
CA GLY A 33 -8.42 -30.77 -12.67
C GLY A 33 -7.28 -30.37 -11.72
N ASN A 34 -7.08 -31.15 -10.66
CA ASN A 34 -6.06 -30.85 -9.66
C ASN A 34 -5.21 -32.10 -9.34
N ASP A 35 -4.73 -32.80 -10.39
CA ASP A 35 -3.79 -33.93 -10.31
C ASP A 35 -4.11 -34.94 -9.21
N ASN A 36 -5.30 -35.55 -9.29
CA ASN A 36 -5.87 -36.50 -8.30
C ASN A 36 -6.22 -35.91 -6.93
N ARG A 37 -6.05 -34.60 -6.71
CA ARG A 37 -6.62 -33.89 -5.55
C ARG A 37 -7.96 -33.28 -5.93
N THR A 38 -8.77 -33.00 -4.92
CA THR A 38 -10.10 -32.44 -5.14
C THR A 38 -10.06 -31.14 -5.94
N SER A 39 -10.86 -31.09 -7.00
CA SER A 39 -11.10 -29.92 -7.85
C SER A 39 -12.43 -29.22 -7.48
N PHE A 40 -12.63 -27.98 -7.93
CA PHE A 40 -13.90 -27.28 -7.66
C PHE A 40 -15.13 -27.97 -8.28
N PRO A 41 -15.08 -28.45 -9.54
CA PRO A 41 -16.19 -29.21 -10.08
C PRO A 41 -16.54 -30.46 -9.25
N GLU A 42 -15.55 -31.13 -8.65
CA GLU A 42 -15.81 -32.27 -7.75
C GLU A 42 -16.50 -31.86 -6.45
N VAL A 43 -16.13 -30.71 -5.85
CA VAL A 43 -16.83 -30.17 -4.67
C VAL A 43 -18.29 -29.85 -5.01
N VAL A 44 -18.52 -29.20 -6.16
CA VAL A 44 -19.87 -28.87 -6.63
C VAL A 44 -20.69 -30.14 -6.89
N SER A 45 -20.13 -31.13 -7.60
CA SER A 45 -20.79 -32.41 -7.85
C SER A 45 -21.15 -33.10 -6.54
N SER A 46 -20.22 -33.12 -5.57
CA SER A 46 -20.47 -33.73 -4.27
C SER A 46 -21.58 -33.01 -3.50
N ALA A 47 -21.61 -31.68 -3.49
CA ALA A 47 -22.68 -30.92 -2.84
C ALA A 47 -24.06 -31.21 -3.48
N LEU A 48 -24.13 -31.24 -4.80
CA LEU A 48 -25.36 -31.56 -5.55
C LEU A 48 -25.86 -32.98 -5.26
N GLU A 49 -24.95 -33.95 -5.16
CA GLU A 49 -25.26 -35.35 -4.80
C GLU A 49 -25.77 -35.50 -3.36
N HIS A 50 -25.34 -34.60 -2.46
CA HIS A 50 -25.88 -34.48 -1.10
C HIS A 50 -27.19 -33.68 -1.03
N GLY A 51 -27.68 -33.22 -2.18
CA GLY A 51 -28.94 -32.51 -2.31
C GLY A 51 -28.89 -31.04 -1.93
N TRP A 52 -27.70 -30.46 -1.80
CA TRP A 52 -27.54 -29.03 -1.58
C TRP A 52 -27.92 -28.25 -2.84
N MET A 53 -28.34 -27.01 -2.66
CA MET A 53 -28.40 -26.06 -3.76
C MET A 53 -27.00 -25.51 -4.01
N VAL A 54 -26.67 -25.21 -5.27
CA VAL A 54 -25.37 -24.65 -5.65
C VAL A 54 -25.56 -23.43 -6.53
N GLU A 55 -24.86 -22.35 -6.18
CA GLU A 55 -24.71 -21.18 -7.04
C GLU A 55 -23.24 -21.05 -7.47
N VAL A 56 -23.00 -21.02 -8.78
CA VAL A 56 -21.67 -20.71 -9.32
C VAL A 56 -21.68 -19.32 -9.91
N TRP A 57 -20.88 -18.44 -9.32
CA TRP A 57 -20.68 -17.08 -9.78
C TRP A 57 -19.34 -16.98 -10.53
N SER A 58 -19.38 -16.59 -11.80
CA SER A 58 -18.18 -16.45 -12.66
C SER A 58 -18.32 -15.30 -13.64
N TRP A 59 -17.20 -14.82 -14.19
CA TRP A 59 -17.24 -14.11 -15.47
C TRP A 59 -17.62 -15.10 -16.58
N GLN A 60 -18.44 -14.68 -17.53
CA GLN A 60 -18.90 -15.55 -18.62
C GLN A 60 -17.73 -16.09 -19.44
N ALA A 61 -16.73 -15.24 -19.71
CA ALA A 61 -15.56 -15.58 -20.51
C ALA A 61 -14.64 -16.62 -19.84
N SER A 62 -14.69 -16.76 -18.50
CA SER A 62 -13.83 -17.68 -17.76
C SER A 62 -14.54 -18.94 -17.28
N LEU A 63 -15.85 -19.07 -17.50
CA LEU A 63 -16.64 -20.18 -16.98
C LEU A 63 -16.29 -21.49 -17.72
N SER A 64 -15.79 -22.47 -16.98
CA SER A 64 -15.56 -23.81 -17.52
C SER A 64 -16.85 -24.51 -17.97
N ALA A 65 -16.78 -25.24 -19.09
CA ALA A 65 -17.88 -26.06 -19.60
C ALA A 65 -18.39 -27.09 -18.59
N LYS A 66 -17.51 -27.62 -17.73
CA LYS A 66 -17.88 -28.59 -16.69
C LYS A 66 -18.99 -28.10 -15.75
N PHE A 67 -19.03 -26.81 -15.46
CA PHE A 67 -20.10 -26.25 -14.64
C PHE A 67 -21.43 -26.18 -15.39
N LYS A 68 -21.40 -25.98 -16.71
CA LYS A 68 -22.59 -26.05 -17.56
C LYS A 68 -23.13 -27.48 -17.63
N ASP A 69 -22.24 -28.45 -17.82
CA ASP A 69 -22.59 -29.88 -17.80
C ASP A 69 -23.26 -30.27 -16.47
N LEU A 70 -22.73 -29.77 -15.34
CA LEU A 70 -23.32 -29.97 -14.02
C LEU A 70 -24.68 -29.28 -13.87
N GLN A 71 -24.85 -28.07 -14.42
CA GLN A 71 -26.14 -27.37 -14.41
C GLN A 71 -27.20 -28.13 -15.22
N GLU A 72 -26.83 -28.63 -16.39
CA GLU A 72 -27.71 -29.46 -17.22
C GLU A 72 -28.11 -30.76 -16.52
N LYS A 73 -27.18 -31.36 -15.76
CA LYS A 73 -27.44 -32.57 -14.96
C LYS A 73 -28.32 -32.30 -13.72
N TYR A 74 -28.23 -31.12 -13.12
CA TYR A 74 -28.96 -30.75 -11.89
C TYR A 74 -29.71 -29.41 -12.01
N PRO A 75 -30.66 -29.27 -12.96
CA PRO A 75 -31.23 -27.97 -13.33
C PRO A 75 -32.08 -27.31 -12.24
N SER A 76 -32.64 -28.09 -11.32
CA SER A 76 -33.43 -27.57 -10.18
C SER A 76 -32.59 -27.24 -8.95
N LYS A 77 -31.31 -27.60 -8.93
CA LYS A 77 -30.42 -27.44 -7.77
C LYS A 77 -29.19 -26.59 -8.04
N MET A 78 -28.91 -26.27 -9.29
CA MET A 78 -27.73 -25.50 -9.66
C MET A 78 -28.11 -24.28 -10.49
N GLU A 79 -27.57 -23.12 -10.10
CA GLU A 79 -27.68 -21.88 -10.84
C GLU A 79 -26.30 -21.31 -11.16
N ILE A 80 -26.12 -20.82 -12.39
CA ILE A 80 -24.91 -20.11 -12.81
C ILE A 80 -25.25 -18.63 -12.94
N LYS A 81 -24.54 -17.78 -12.20
CA LYS A 81 -24.70 -16.32 -12.20
C LYS A 81 -23.45 -15.65 -12.77
N TYR A 82 -23.66 -14.67 -13.65
CA TYR A 82 -22.58 -13.97 -14.32
C TYR A 82 -22.30 -12.61 -13.68
N PHE A 83 -21.03 -12.33 -13.36
CA PHE A 83 -20.63 -11.02 -12.83
C PHE A 83 -20.60 -9.91 -13.89
N ASP A 84 -20.72 -10.24 -15.16
CA ASP A 84 -20.57 -9.33 -16.30
C ASP A 84 -21.47 -8.09 -16.19
N THR A 85 -22.71 -8.25 -15.70
CA THR A 85 -23.67 -7.15 -15.46
C THR A 85 -23.23 -6.20 -14.33
N HIS A 86 -22.33 -6.64 -13.46
CA HIS A 86 -21.82 -5.90 -12.31
C HIS A 86 -20.34 -5.53 -12.44
N ARG A 87 -19.72 -5.75 -13.60
CA ARG A 87 -18.28 -5.57 -13.82
C ARG A 87 -17.77 -4.24 -13.30
N SER A 88 -18.43 -3.14 -13.68
CA SER A 88 -18.03 -1.79 -13.28
C SER A 88 -18.01 -1.57 -11.76
N LYS A 89 -18.87 -2.26 -11.02
CA LYS A 89 -18.98 -2.16 -9.56
C LYS A 89 -17.94 -3.00 -8.82
N VAL A 90 -17.46 -4.08 -9.45
CA VAL A 90 -16.57 -5.07 -8.79
C VAL A 90 -15.09 -4.86 -9.15
N THR A 91 -14.76 -4.44 -10.38
CA THR A 91 -13.36 -4.38 -10.83
C THR A 91 -12.65 -3.05 -10.58
N PHE A 92 -13.39 -1.95 -10.43
CA PHE A 92 -12.78 -0.63 -10.28
C PHE A 92 -12.99 -0.12 -8.86
N LYS A 93 -11.89 0.13 -8.13
CA LYS A 93 -11.96 0.94 -6.92
C LYS A 93 -12.42 2.32 -7.33
N GLU A 94 -13.56 2.75 -6.78
CA GLU A 94 -14.00 4.13 -6.89
C GLU A 94 -12.84 5.02 -6.45
N LYS A 95 -12.35 5.90 -7.33
CA LYS A 95 -11.27 6.82 -6.97
C LYS A 95 -11.81 7.71 -5.86
N GLN A 96 -11.49 7.39 -4.61
CA GLN A 96 -11.68 8.31 -3.52
C GLN A 96 -10.96 9.60 -3.92
N LYS A 97 -11.70 10.70 -4.07
CA LYS A 97 -11.12 12.02 -4.29
C LYS A 97 -10.19 12.27 -3.12
N GLN A 98 -8.88 12.18 -3.35
CA GLN A 98 -7.88 12.51 -2.35
C GLN A 98 -8.15 13.96 -1.92
N GLN A 99 -8.59 14.14 -0.67
CA GLN A 99 -8.57 15.46 -0.06
C GLN A 99 -7.11 15.92 -0.04
N PRO A 100 -6.79 17.14 -0.51
CA PRO A 100 -5.42 17.62 -0.49
C PRO A 100 -4.92 17.66 0.96
N GLN A 101 -4.00 16.76 1.30
CA GLN A 101 -3.27 16.79 2.57
C GLN A 101 -2.40 18.04 2.58
N GLN A 102 -2.74 19.00 3.43
CA GLN A 102 -1.90 20.14 3.75
C GLN A 102 -0.68 19.66 4.55
N GLN A 103 0.52 19.69 3.96
CA GLN A 103 1.78 20.20 4.53
C GLN A 103 3.00 19.73 3.71
N PRO A 104 4.02 20.60 3.55
CA PRO A 104 5.14 20.55 4.49
C PRO A 104 5.64 21.95 4.91
N GLN A 105 5.01 22.54 5.93
CA GLN A 105 5.48 23.79 6.54
C GLN A 105 6.71 23.56 7.45
N GLN A 106 6.93 22.32 7.90
CA GLN A 106 8.08 21.95 8.74
C GLN A 106 9.41 21.91 7.96
N GLN A 107 9.40 21.58 6.67
CA GLN A 107 10.64 21.52 5.88
C GLN A 107 11.24 22.91 5.64
N GLN A 108 10.40 23.93 5.51
CA GLN A 108 10.86 25.30 5.30
C GLN A 108 11.51 25.89 6.57
N GLN A 109 11.03 25.49 7.75
CA GLN A 109 11.59 25.95 9.02
C GLN A 109 12.99 25.35 9.31
N GLN A 110 13.22 24.09 8.94
CA GLN A 110 14.56 23.47 9.04
C GLN A 110 15.59 24.13 8.13
N GLN A 111 15.20 24.52 6.91
CA GLN A 111 16.11 25.22 5.99
C GLN A 111 16.54 26.59 6.52
N GLN A 112 15.63 27.34 7.16
CA GLN A 112 15.97 28.62 7.77
C GLN A 112 16.95 28.48 8.94
N GLN A 113 16.80 27.46 9.78
CA GLN A 113 17.75 27.24 10.89
C GLN A 113 19.17 26.90 10.39
N GLN A 114 19.30 26.13 9.30
CA GLN A 114 20.63 25.83 8.73
C GLN A 114 21.32 27.08 8.17
N GLN A 115 20.57 28.00 7.54
CA GLN A 115 21.16 29.25 7.04
C GLN A 115 21.68 30.15 8.16
N GLN A 116 20.97 30.23 9.30
CA GLN A 116 21.44 31.02 10.44
C GLN A 116 22.73 30.47 11.05
N GLN A 117 22.88 29.14 11.14
CA GLN A 117 24.12 28.54 11.66
C GLN A 117 25.34 28.81 10.76
N GLN A 118 25.17 28.80 9.43
CA GLN A 118 26.26 29.11 8.52
C GLN A 118 26.75 30.56 8.64
N GLN A 119 25.84 31.52 8.88
CA GLN A 119 26.23 32.92 9.07
C GLN A 119 27.06 33.13 10.36
N GLN A 120 26.73 32.43 11.44
CA GLN A 120 27.50 32.54 12.69
C GLN A 120 28.93 31.99 12.55
N GLN A 121 29.13 30.92 11.78
CA GLN A 121 30.48 30.36 11.56
C GLN A 121 31.37 31.29 10.73
N GLN A 122 30.81 32.02 9.76
CA GLN A 122 31.59 33.00 8.97
C GLN A 122 32.06 34.20 9.82
N GLN A 123 31.29 34.61 10.83
CA GLN A 123 31.70 35.68 11.74
C GLN A 123 32.82 35.24 12.71
N GLN A 124 32.94 33.95 13.02
CA GLN A 124 34.03 33.43 13.84
C GLN A 124 35.34 33.25 13.06
N HIS A 125 35.30 33.29 11.72
CA HIS A 125 36.45 33.05 10.85
C HIS A 125 37.15 34.32 10.35
N THR A 126 36.77 35.51 10.85
CA THR A 126 37.55 36.74 10.64
C THR A 126 38.78 36.73 11.56
N ASN A 127 39.90 36.33 10.95
CA ASN A 127 41.21 36.13 11.55
C ASN A 127 41.66 37.18 12.60
N PRO A 128 42.31 36.76 13.71
CA PRO A 128 42.95 37.67 14.67
C PRO A 128 44.27 38.31 14.16
N ILE A 129 44.61 38.13 12.88
CA ILE A 129 45.90 38.59 12.33
C ILE A 129 45.86 40.06 11.88
N GLN A 130 44.68 40.70 11.79
CA GLN A 130 44.60 42.14 11.48
C GLN A 130 44.66 43.07 12.71
N SER A 131 44.67 42.55 13.94
CA SER A 131 44.76 43.40 15.14
C SER A 131 46.17 43.95 15.40
N TRP A 132 47.23 43.28 14.95
CA TRP A 132 48.61 43.70 15.22
C TRP A 132 49.18 44.73 14.22
N ILE A 133 48.61 44.85 13.01
CA ILE A 133 49.09 45.82 12.01
C ILE A 133 48.58 47.24 12.30
N LEU A 134 47.46 47.40 13.03
CA LEU A 134 46.96 48.70 13.49
C LEU A 134 47.68 49.23 14.76
N LEU A 135 48.31 48.36 15.56
CA LEU A 135 49.06 48.77 16.75
C LEU A 135 50.52 49.15 16.46
N GLY A 136 51.12 48.65 15.37
CA GLY A 136 52.52 48.92 15.02
C GLY A 136 52.79 50.29 14.37
N PHE A 137 51.81 50.86 13.67
CA PHE A 137 51.97 52.17 13.01
C PHE A 137 51.56 53.37 13.89
N GLY A 138 50.75 53.16 14.93
CA GLY A 138 50.27 54.24 15.82
C GLY A 138 51.33 54.80 16.78
N LEU A 139 52.33 53.99 17.17
CA LEU A 139 53.34 54.41 18.15
C LEU A 139 54.45 55.31 17.58
N SER A 140 54.75 55.24 16.27
CA SER A 140 55.80 56.10 15.69
C SER A 140 55.33 57.54 15.43
N VAL A 141 54.04 57.74 15.12
CA VAL A 141 53.45 59.08 14.92
C VAL A 141 53.21 59.79 16.27
N PHE A 142 52.80 59.05 17.30
CA PHE A 142 52.63 59.62 18.64
C PHE A 142 53.96 60.07 19.28
N LEU A 143 55.06 59.35 19.08
CA LEU A 143 56.37 59.76 19.61
C LEU A 143 56.89 61.05 18.92
N ALA A 144 56.65 61.19 17.61
CA ALA A 144 57.05 62.38 16.85
C ALA A 144 56.27 63.64 17.28
N ILE A 145 54.96 63.52 17.53
CA ILE A 145 54.14 64.62 18.04
C ILE A 145 54.51 64.97 19.49
N PHE A 146 54.78 63.97 20.33
CA PHE A 146 55.18 64.19 21.73
C PHE A 146 56.53 64.90 21.85
N LEU A 147 57.53 64.52 21.04
CA LEU A 147 58.82 65.22 20.98
C LEU A 147 58.71 66.64 20.38
N TYR A 148 57.79 66.86 19.45
CA TYR A 148 57.56 68.20 18.88
C TYR A 148 57.00 69.19 19.92
N TYR A 149 56.08 68.75 20.78
CA TYR A 149 55.50 69.61 21.82
C TYR A 149 56.43 69.87 23.01
N PHE A 150 57.29 68.91 23.39
CA PHE A 150 58.21 69.08 24.52
C PHE A 150 59.37 70.07 24.25
N LYS A 151 59.68 70.37 22.98
CA LYS A 151 60.71 71.37 22.63
C LYS A 151 60.20 72.82 22.68
N LYS A 152 58.91 73.05 22.94
CA LYS A 152 58.27 74.38 22.90
C LYS A 152 57.90 74.93 24.28
N PHE A 153 58.34 74.28 25.36
CA PHE A 153 58.38 74.81 26.73
C PHE A 153 59.83 74.83 27.21
#